data_AF-A0A8S1Y219-F1
#
_entry.id   AF-A0A8S1Y219-F1
#
_cell.length_a   1.000
_cell.length_b   1.000
_cell.length_c   1.000
_cell.angle_alpha   90.00
_cell.angle_beta   90.00
_cell.angle_gamma   90.00
#
_symmetry.space_group_name_H-M   'P 1'
#
loop_
_entity.id
_entity.type
_entity.pdbx_description
1 polymer ?
#
loop_
_entity_poly.entity_id
_entity_poly.type
_entity_poly.pdbx_seq_one_letter_code
_entity_poly.pdbx_strand_id
1 'polypeptide(L)'
;MDQSLHITQEISQLNEFNQSQLTLIINITFSRTSQDENLLIKFINNSVIKSSEGYYQIEKEVTCLIPQVIYIDEVTISQVQATTQSNTYLLYFIGTICIGSVVFGGVEIFFNLLDTLQMLSYLKYINTQLPYNLQAYFQLFGFAQFNFIQKIFDFSGLIDLMLNSNNLKKIPTKVASDDITSLFIINTATITTVWISLLGIYAIAKVIPKILYSFKFKFYSESEEENSWLIKIGVYYLTIKYVIIRICYAIISEFFYSGILRVHMATAYDLTFSVFLQLYAFQLNSTNFFIKLSSLLACVAIIIYIFSIYFVIQISQMKKYSFNCIAIRTKYGSVFDGIKIHQFSQYLNALLLIKKFMFMFLLVFAYEFPAFQTVSITLLSIMMSLFLILFNPIEDKFEYYKQLVCEINICFTLLNITILTFDFELSYFTQMTRQSFGWGCIFFMTAILCIQLGVDGFQQWRFIFKKYKQIRKIADSILRLFSKNDQEAPKDAK
;
A
#
# COMPACT_ATOMS: atom_id res chain seq x y z
N MET A 1 -42.38 0.05 13.74
CA MET A 1 -41.96 -0.37 12.39
C MET A 1 -42.34 0.78 11.49
N ASP A 2 -41.44 1.76 11.32
CA ASP A 2 -41.66 2.81 10.35
C ASP A 2 -40.97 2.35 9.07
N GLN A 3 -41.75 1.65 8.25
CA GLN A 3 -41.38 1.20 6.91
C GLN A 3 -42.14 2.09 5.93
N SER A 4 -41.43 2.95 5.20
CA SER A 4 -42.01 3.57 4.01
C SER A 4 -41.87 2.60 2.84
N LEU A 5 -43.00 2.31 2.20
CA LEU A 5 -43.10 1.43 1.06
C LEU A 5 -43.47 2.28 -0.15
N HIS A 6 -42.54 2.39 -1.10
CA HIS A 6 -42.80 3.05 -2.37
C HIS A 6 -42.92 1.99 -3.46
N ILE A 7 -44.12 1.87 -4.02
CA ILE A 7 -44.41 1.00 -5.17
C ILE A 7 -44.27 1.86 -6.41
N THR A 8 -43.42 1.43 -7.34
CA THR A 8 -43.34 2.03 -8.67
C THR A 8 -43.65 0.94 -9.68
N GLN A 9 -44.67 1.16 -10.50
CA GLN A 9 -45.04 0.24 -11.57
C GLN A 9 -44.50 0.79 -12.89
N GLU A 10 -43.50 0.12 -13.47
CA GLU A 10 -43.05 0.41 -14.82
C GLU A 10 -43.62 -0.64 -15.77
N ILE A 11 -44.35 -0.18 -16.79
CA ILE A 11 -44.81 -1.01 -17.89
C ILE A 11 -43.79 -0.86 -19.01
N SER A 12 -42.87 -1.80 -19.14
CA SER A 12 -41.98 -1.86 -20.30
C SER A 12 -42.73 -2.40 -21.51
N GLN A 13 -42.51 -1.77 -22.66
CA GLN A 13 -43.17 -2.12 -23.92
C GLN A 13 -42.77 -3.52 -24.41
N LEU A 14 -43.70 -4.14 -25.15
CA LEU A 14 -43.62 -5.47 -25.78
C LEU A 14 -42.22 -5.81 -26.33
N ASN A 15 -41.60 -6.85 -25.77
CA ASN A 15 -40.45 -7.52 -26.39
C ASN A 15 -40.88 -8.23 -27.69
N GLU A 16 -39.91 -8.50 -28.58
CA GLU A 16 -40.08 -9.19 -29.90
C GLU A 16 -40.85 -10.52 -29.85
N PHE A 17 -41.09 -11.08 -28.66
CA PHE A 17 -41.83 -12.32 -28.43
C PHE A 17 -43.28 -12.15 -27.94
N ASN A 18 -43.88 -10.94 -28.01
CA ASN A 18 -45.26 -10.68 -27.55
C ASN A 18 -45.54 -11.12 -26.10
N GLN A 19 -44.54 -11.05 -25.22
CA GLN A 19 -44.71 -11.28 -23.78
C GLN A 19 -44.74 -9.94 -23.06
N SER A 20 -45.85 -9.61 -22.40
CA SER A 20 -45.91 -8.49 -21.46
C SER A 20 -45.18 -8.88 -20.18
N GLN A 21 -43.97 -8.36 -19.97
CA GLN A 21 -43.29 -8.47 -18.68
C GLN A 21 -43.81 -7.39 -17.75
N LEU A 22 -44.60 -7.78 -16.75
CA LEU A 22 -44.96 -6.91 -15.64
C LEU A 22 -43.83 -6.99 -14.60
N THR A 23 -42.98 -5.97 -14.58
CA THR A 23 -41.97 -5.78 -13.53
C THR A 23 -42.54 -4.89 -12.43
N LEU A 24 -42.72 -5.46 -11.24
CA LEU A 24 -43.13 -4.73 -10.04
C LEU A 24 -41.89 -4.49 -9.17
N ILE A 25 -41.53 -3.22 -8.98
CA ILE A 25 -40.39 -2.82 -8.15
C ILE A 25 -40.92 -2.33 -6.80
N ILE A 26 -40.55 -3.05 -5.73
CA ILE A 26 -40.87 -2.67 -4.35
C ILE A 26 -39.62 -2.05 -3.73
N ASN A 27 -39.66 -0.74 -3.48
CA ASN A 27 -38.61 -0.07 -2.73
C ASN A 27 -38.96 -0.09 -1.24
N ILE A 28 -38.22 -0.87 -0.46
CA ILE A 28 -38.37 -0.98 0.99
C ILE A 28 -37.20 -0.27 1.66
N THR A 29 -37.49 0.76 2.46
CA THR A 29 -36.50 1.42 3.31
C THR A 29 -36.56 0.86 4.72
N PHE A 30 -35.47 0.26 5.18
CA PHE A 30 -35.38 -0.29 6.54
C PHE A 30 -34.80 0.74 7.50
N SER A 31 -35.50 1.02 8.61
CA SER A 31 -35.04 1.90 9.69
C SER A 31 -34.28 1.16 10.79
N ARG A 32 -34.19 -0.18 10.73
CA ARG A 32 -33.46 -1.06 11.67
C ARG A 32 -32.95 -2.30 10.94
N THR A 33 -32.00 -3.01 11.54
CA THR A 33 -31.53 -4.32 11.05
C THR A 33 -32.69 -5.31 10.95
N SER A 34 -32.91 -5.90 9.77
CA SER A 34 -33.88 -6.98 9.60
C SER A 34 -33.33 -8.26 10.24
N GLN A 35 -34.14 -8.90 11.10
CA GLN A 35 -33.84 -10.25 11.61
C GLN A 35 -34.37 -11.34 10.66
N ASP A 36 -35.32 -10.99 9.80
CA ASP A 36 -35.94 -11.91 8.86
C ASP A 36 -35.15 -11.97 7.56
N GLU A 37 -34.84 -13.19 7.13
CA GLU A 37 -34.07 -13.49 5.91
C GLU A 37 -34.95 -13.45 4.65
N ASN A 38 -36.27 -13.57 4.80
CA ASN A 38 -37.21 -13.72 3.71
C ASN A 38 -38.32 -12.66 3.77
N LEU A 39 -38.45 -11.89 2.70
CA LEU A 39 -39.63 -11.10 2.39
C LEU A 39 -40.62 -11.99 1.66
N LEU A 40 -41.75 -12.28 2.28
CA LEU A 40 -42.82 -13.04 1.66
C LEU A 40 -43.88 -12.09 1.13
N ILE A 41 -44.01 -12.02 -0.20
CA ILE A 41 -45.02 -11.22 -0.89
C ILE A 41 -46.19 -12.15 -1.24
N LYS A 42 -47.37 -11.90 -0.66
CA LYS A 42 -48.60 -12.63 -1.02
C LYS A 42 -49.44 -11.80 -1.97
N PHE A 43 -49.85 -12.40 -3.08
CA PHE A 43 -50.79 -11.76 -3.99
C PHE A 43 -52.21 -11.92 -3.44
N ILE A 44 -52.89 -10.80 -3.17
CA ILE A 44 -54.28 -10.81 -2.66
C ILE A 44 -55.24 -11.23 -3.78
N ASN A 45 -54.98 -10.77 -5.01
CA ASN A 45 -55.72 -11.16 -6.21
C ASN A 45 -54.88 -12.11 -7.06
N ASN A 46 -55.22 -13.39 -7.01
CA ASN A 46 -54.58 -14.44 -7.80
C ASN A 46 -55.01 -14.31 -9.27
N SER A 47 -54.20 -13.65 -10.10
CA SER A 47 -54.42 -13.67 -11.54
C SER A 47 -53.91 -14.98 -12.13
N VAL A 48 -54.73 -15.63 -12.97
CA VAL A 48 -54.38 -16.89 -13.63
C VAL A 48 -53.57 -16.56 -14.88
N ILE A 49 -52.30 -16.95 -14.92
CA ILE A 49 -51.44 -16.75 -16.09
C ILE A 49 -51.65 -17.96 -17.01
N LYS A 50 -52.13 -17.70 -18.24
CA LYS A 50 -52.25 -18.72 -19.29
C LYS A 50 -51.00 -18.72 -20.15
N SER A 51 -50.36 -19.88 -20.28
CA SER A 51 -49.34 -20.12 -21.30
C SER A 51 -49.97 -20.20 -22.69
N SER A 52 -49.22 -19.86 -23.75
CA SER A 52 -49.63 -20.06 -25.15
C SER A 52 -49.93 -21.52 -25.50
N GLU A 53 -49.44 -22.47 -24.70
CA GLU A 53 -49.70 -23.91 -24.84
C GLU A 53 -50.93 -24.39 -24.03
N GLY A 54 -51.66 -23.49 -23.35
CA GLY A 54 -52.90 -23.81 -22.65
C GLY A 54 -52.75 -24.21 -21.18
N TYR A 55 -51.53 -24.20 -20.64
CA TYR A 55 -51.28 -24.42 -19.21
C TYR A 55 -51.67 -23.21 -18.36
N TYR A 56 -52.16 -23.47 -17.15
CA TYR A 56 -52.56 -22.47 -16.18
C TYR A 56 -51.57 -22.47 -15.01
N GLN A 57 -50.99 -21.31 -14.71
CA GLN A 57 -50.15 -21.10 -13.53
C GLN A 57 -50.81 -20.05 -12.63
N ILE A 58 -50.89 -20.37 -11.34
CA ILE A 58 -51.38 -19.45 -10.31
C ILE A 58 -50.23 -19.24 -9.33
N GLU A 59 -49.61 -18.07 -9.37
CA GLU A 59 -48.62 -17.67 -8.38
C GLU A 59 -49.32 -16.98 -7.22
N LYS A 60 -49.27 -17.61 -6.04
CA LYS A 60 -49.91 -17.11 -4.81
C LYS A 60 -48.95 -16.30 -3.93
N GLU A 61 -47.66 -16.59 -4.06
CA GLU A 61 -46.61 -15.96 -3.26
C GLU A 61 -45.30 -15.93 -4.01
N VAL A 62 -44.51 -14.89 -3.75
CA VAL A 62 -43.12 -14.77 -4.16
C VAL A 62 -42.31 -14.52 -2.91
N THR A 63 -41.29 -15.35 -2.70
CA THR A 63 -40.31 -15.15 -1.64
C THR A 63 -39.09 -14.44 -2.23
N CYS A 64 -38.66 -13.37 -1.58
CA CYS A 64 -37.44 -12.66 -1.92
C CYS A 64 -36.53 -12.69 -0.68
N LEU A 65 -35.24 -12.96 -0.88
CA LEU A 65 -34.26 -12.86 0.20
C LEU A 65 -34.06 -11.38 0.54
N ILE A 66 -34.25 -11.02 1.81
CA ILE A 66 -33.88 -9.67 2.28
C ILE A 66 -32.35 -9.67 2.42
N PRO A 67 -31.61 -8.85 1.64
CA PRO A 67 -30.20 -8.68 1.90
C PRO A 67 -30.03 -8.15 3.33
N GLN A 68 -29.14 -8.75 4.13
CA GLN A 68 -28.91 -8.32 5.52
C GLN A 68 -28.57 -6.81 5.55
N VAL A 69 -29.55 -5.98 5.93
CA VAL A 69 -29.35 -4.54 6.07
C VAL A 69 -28.73 -4.27 7.42
N ILE A 70 -27.49 -3.82 7.43
CA ILE A 70 -26.76 -3.45 8.64
C ILE A 70 -27.04 -1.98 8.94
N TYR A 71 -27.80 -1.69 10.00
CA TYR A 71 -27.93 -0.32 10.50
C TYR A 71 -26.63 0.08 11.21
N ILE A 72 -26.11 1.26 10.85
CA ILE A 72 -24.90 1.82 11.45
C ILE A 72 -25.33 3.06 12.22
N ASP A 73 -25.04 3.07 13.52
CA ASP A 73 -25.36 4.20 14.40
C ASP A 73 -24.52 5.44 14.05
N GLU A 74 -25.11 6.63 14.16
CA GLU A 74 -24.46 7.91 13.85
C GLU A 74 -23.22 8.15 14.72
N VAL A 75 -23.24 7.66 15.96
CA VAL A 75 -22.07 7.69 16.85
C VAL A 75 -20.91 6.87 16.25
N THR A 76 -21.21 5.71 15.66
CA THR A 76 -20.19 4.88 15.01
C THR A 76 -19.63 5.58 13.77
N ILE A 77 -20.48 6.23 12.97
CA ILE A 77 -20.05 6.99 11.78
C ILE A 77 -19.11 8.13 12.17
N SER A 78 -19.49 8.93 13.18
CA SER A 78 -18.66 10.05 13.64
C SER A 78 -17.31 9.60 14.23
N GLN A 79 -17.30 8.49 15.00
CA GLN A 79 -16.05 7.89 15.50
C GLN A 79 -15.15 7.42 14.35
N VAL A 80 -15.71 6.72 13.37
CA VAL A 80 -14.97 6.26 12.19
C VAL A 80 -14.39 7.45 11.43
N GLN A 81 -15.16 8.52 11.22
CA GLN A 81 -14.69 9.74 10.56
C GLN A 81 -13.55 10.40 11.33
N ALA A 82 -13.67 10.56 12.65
CA ALA A 82 -12.63 11.14 13.49
C ALA A 82 -11.33 10.32 13.45
N THR A 83 -11.43 8.98 13.56
CA THR A 83 -10.27 8.08 13.44
C THR A 83 -9.65 8.15 12.03
N THR A 84 -10.48 8.20 11.00
CA THR A 84 -10.04 8.28 9.61
C THR A 84 -9.27 9.58 9.36
N GLN A 85 -9.80 10.72 9.81
CA GLN A 85 -9.14 12.03 9.71
C GLN A 85 -7.82 12.08 10.48
N SER A 86 -7.79 11.58 11.72
CA SER A 86 -6.57 11.52 12.54
C SER A 86 -5.46 10.73 11.83
N ASN A 87 -5.80 9.56 11.28
CA ASN A 87 -4.84 8.73 10.56
C ASN A 87 -4.43 9.32 9.20
N THR A 88 -5.29 10.07 8.52
CA THR A 88 -4.90 10.86 7.34
C THR A 88 -3.82 11.88 7.68
N TYR A 89 -3.96 12.63 8.79
CA TYR A 89 -2.92 13.57 9.21
C TYR A 89 -1.61 12.87 9.54
N LEU A 90 -1.70 11.72 10.22
CA LEU A 90 -0.53 10.90 10.53
C LEU A 90 0.19 10.47 9.23
N LEU A 91 -0.54 10.00 8.23
CA LEU A 91 0.01 9.64 6.92
C LEU A 91 0.68 10.83 6.23
N TYR A 92 0.10 12.04 6.30
CA TYR A 92 0.74 13.25 5.78
C TYR A 92 2.02 13.62 6.54
N PHE A 93 2.05 13.48 7.86
CA PHE A 93 3.27 13.69 8.65
C PHE A 93 4.37 12.70 8.28
N ILE A 94 4.04 11.42 8.17
CA ILE A 94 5.02 10.42 7.73
C ILE A 94 5.49 10.74 6.30
N GLY A 95 4.55 11.05 5.39
CA GLY A 95 4.86 11.40 4.00
C GLY A 95 5.81 12.59 3.89
N THR A 96 5.59 13.65 4.68
CA THR A 96 6.48 14.82 4.72
C THR A 96 7.87 14.49 5.28
N ILE A 97 7.94 13.66 6.33
CA ILE A 97 9.23 13.16 6.85
C ILE A 97 9.98 12.36 5.80
N CYS A 98 9.27 11.53 5.02
CA CYS A 98 9.89 10.71 3.99
C CYS A 98 10.34 11.52 2.77
N ILE A 99 9.58 12.52 2.35
CA ILE A 99 10.04 13.47 1.31
C ILE A 99 11.30 14.20 1.82
N GLY A 100 11.29 14.64 3.08
CA GLY A 100 12.45 15.23 3.72
C GLY A 100 13.65 14.27 3.77
N SER A 101 13.43 12.99 4.11
CA SER A 101 14.49 11.99 4.18
C SER A 101 15.14 11.76 2.82
N VAL A 102 14.36 11.66 1.73
CA VAL A 102 14.88 11.57 0.37
C VAL A 102 15.79 12.77 0.04
N VAL A 103 15.38 14.00 0.38
CA VAL A 103 16.17 15.22 0.13
C VAL A 103 17.48 15.23 0.93
N PHE A 104 17.47 14.75 2.17
CA PHE A 104 18.65 14.77 3.03
C PHE A 104 19.57 13.54 2.89
N GLY A 105 19.13 12.50 2.17
CA GLY A 105 19.89 11.28 1.86
C GLY A 105 19.52 10.05 2.69
N GLY A 106 18.37 10.05 3.35
CA GLY A 106 17.77 8.92 4.09
C GLY A 106 16.73 8.16 3.26
N VAL A 107 17.09 7.75 2.04
CA VAL A 107 16.17 7.13 1.06
C VAL A 107 15.59 5.79 1.57
N GLU A 108 16.30 5.09 2.46
CA GLU A 108 15.86 3.83 3.07
C GLU A 108 14.56 3.98 3.87
N ILE A 109 14.40 5.10 4.59
CA ILE A 109 13.21 5.40 5.37
C ILE A 109 11.96 5.44 4.47
N PHE A 110 12.07 6.08 3.31
CA PHE A 110 10.97 6.18 2.34
C PHE A 110 10.54 4.81 1.82
N PHE A 111 11.50 3.96 1.45
CA PHE A 111 11.18 2.63 0.91
C PHE A 111 10.60 1.68 1.98
N ASN A 112 11.12 1.72 3.22
CA ASN A 112 10.59 0.90 4.32
C ASN A 112 9.15 1.29 4.66
N LEU A 113 8.84 2.59 4.63
CA LEU A 113 7.47 3.05 4.79
C LEU A 113 6.58 2.54 3.66
N LEU A 114 7.02 2.74 2.41
CA LEU A 114 6.21 2.38 1.24
C LEU A 114 5.85 0.90 1.26
N ASP A 115 6.81 0.04 1.59
CA ASP A 115 6.60 -1.40 1.77
C ASP A 115 5.53 -1.72 2.82
N THR A 116 5.57 -1.02 3.96
CA THR A 116 4.63 -1.20 5.07
C THR A 116 3.23 -0.77 4.64
N LEU A 117 3.10 0.39 4.00
CA LEU A 117 1.83 0.93 3.53
C LEU A 117 1.21 0.07 2.43
N GLN A 118 2.01 -0.41 1.47
CA GLN A 118 1.55 -1.31 0.42
C GLN A 118 0.96 -2.57 1.05
N MET A 119 1.72 -3.25 1.92
CA MET A 119 1.25 -4.46 2.58
C MET A 119 -0.04 -4.23 3.37
N LEU A 120 -0.16 -3.13 4.12
CA LEU A 120 -1.41 -2.77 4.82
C LEU A 120 -2.58 -2.55 3.86
N SER A 121 -2.33 -1.91 2.71
CA SER A 121 -3.36 -1.67 1.69
C SER A 121 -3.94 -2.96 1.13
N TYR A 122 -3.10 -3.98 0.91
CA TYR A 122 -3.51 -5.24 0.30
C TYR A 122 -4.32 -6.14 1.24
N LEU A 123 -4.31 -5.90 2.56
CA LEU A 123 -5.17 -6.61 3.52
C LEU A 123 -6.66 -6.42 3.21
N LYS A 124 -7.05 -5.32 2.55
CA LYS A 124 -8.44 -5.05 2.12
C LYS A 124 -9.00 -6.16 1.23
N TYR A 125 -8.16 -6.80 0.41
CA TYR A 125 -8.56 -7.79 -0.58
C TYR A 125 -8.71 -9.22 -0.04
N ILE A 126 -8.45 -9.44 1.25
CA ILE A 126 -8.76 -10.71 1.91
C ILE A 126 -10.26 -11.00 1.78
N ASN A 127 -10.64 -12.23 1.41
CA ASN A 127 -12.02 -12.59 1.13
C ASN A 127 -12.87 -12.81 2.41
N THR A 128 -13.13 -11.73 3.13
CA THR A 128 -13.91 -11.75 4.39
C THR A 128 -14.87 -10.57 4.43
N GLN A 129 -16.07 -10.73 4.98
CA GLN A 129 -16.95 -9.58 5.23
C GLN A 129 -16.37 -8.73 6.38
N LEU A 130 -15.71 -7.62 6.02
CA LEU A 130 -15.11 -6.73 7.01
C LEU A 130 -16.19 -5.83 7.64
N PRO A 131 -16.11 -5.54 8.95
CA PRO A 131 -17.03 -4.62 9.58
C PRO A 131 -16.85 -3.20 9.02
N TYR A 132 -17.92 -2.41 9.05
CA TYR A 132 -17.98 -1.08 8.45
C TYR A 132 -16.81 -0.15 8.85
N ASN A 133 -16.48 -0.12 10.14
CA ASN A 133 -15.36 0.69 10.66
C ASN A 133 -14.03 0.34 9.99
N LEU A 134 -13.73 -0.96 9.86
CA LEU A 134 -12.50 -1.43 9.24
C LEU A 134 -12.49 -1.22 7.72
N GLN A 135 -13.62 -1.42 7.05
CA GLN A 135 -13.75 -1.17 5.61
C GLN A 135 -13.53 0.32 5.28
N ALA A 136 -14.15 1.22 6.04
CA ALA A 136 -13.94 2.66 5.90
C ALA A 136 -12.48 3.03 6.16
N TYR A 137 -11.85 2.43 7.18
CA TYR A 137 -10.44 2.66 7.47
C TYR A 137 -9.50 2.26 6.32
N PHE A 138 -9.77 1.13 5.65
CA PHE A 138 -8.94 0.69 4.51
C PHE A 138 -8.95 1.65 3.32
N GLN A 139 -9.97 2.51 3.18
CA GLN A 139 -10.01 3.52 2.11
C GLN A 139 -8.85 4.53 2.23
N LEU A 140 -8.29 4.72 3.43
CA LEU A 140 -7.12 5.58 3.64
C LEU A 140 -5.89 5.12 2.87
N PHE A 141 -5.71 3.81 2.68
CA PHE A 141 -4.50 3.26 2.07
C PHE A 141 -4.56 3.22 0.53
N GLY A 142 -5.63 3.72 -0.09
CA GLY A 142 -5.74 3.77 -1.56
C GLY A 142 -4.62 4.57 -2.23
N PHE A 143 -4.00 5.54 -1.54
CA PHE A 143 -2.84 6.26 -2.09
C PHE A 143 -1.57 5.40 -2.14
N ALA A 144 -1.43 4.40 -1.25
CA ALA A 144 -0.24 3.56 -1.13
C ALA A 144 -0.06 2.61 -2.33
N GLN A 145 -1.17 2.32 -3.03
CA GLN A 145 -1.19 1.59 -4.30
C GLN A 145 -0.87 2.49 -5.51
N PHE A 146 -0.51 3.75 -5.27
CA PHE A 146 -0.30 4.77 -6.30
C PHE A 146 -1.52 5.00 -7.21
N ASN A 147 -2.74 4.76 -6.74
CA ASN A 147 -3.97 4.93 -7.54
C ASN A 147 -4.15 6.36 -8.08
N PHE A 148 -3.52 7.37 -7.44
CA PHE A 148 -3.50 8.74 -7.97
C PHE A 148 -2.82 8.83 -9.36
N ILE A 149 -1.80 8.00 -9.62
CA ILE A 149 -1.13 7.96 -10.93
C ILE A 149 -2.09 7.43 -11.99
N GLN A 150 -2.85 6.36 -11.68
CA GLN A 150 -3.85 5.83 -12.61
C GLN A 150 -4.92 6.87 -12.95
N LYS A 151 -5.36 7.66 -11.96
CA LYS A 151 -6.33 8.75 -12.17
C LYS A 151 -5.79 9.89 -13.04
N ILE A 152 -4.49 10.24 -12.92
CA ILE A 152 -3.88 11.29 -13.74
C ILE A 152 -3.77 10.88 -15.21
N PHE A 153 -3.49 9.60 -15.48
CA PHE A 153 -3.25 9.10 -16.83
C PHE A 153 -4.48 8.45 -17.50
N ASP A 154 -5.65 8.44 -16.82
CA ASP A 154 -6.94 7.84 -17.21
C ASP A 154 -6.82 6.70 -18.25
N PHE A 155 -6.18 5.61 -17.84
CA PHE A 155 -6.05 4.44 -18.70
C PHE A 155 -7.40 3.77 -18.97
N SER A 156 -8.44 4.03 -18.16
CA SER A 156 -9.77 3.41 -18.30
C SER A 156 -10.42 3.77 -19.64
N GLY A 157 -10.38 5.05 -20.03
CA GLY A 157 -10.93 5.49 -21.31
C GLY A 157 -10.21 4.88 -22.53
N LEU A 158 -8.90 4.63 -22.42
CA LEU A 158 -8.13 3.93 -23.47
C LEU A 158 -8.47 2.43 -23.55
N ILE A 159 -8.82 1.81 -22.41
CA ILE A 159 -9.19 0.40 -22.32
C ILE A 159 -10.54 0.18 -22.99
N ASP A 160 -11.54 0.99 -22.65
CA ASP A 160 -12.89 0.83 -23.20
C ASP A 160 -12.93 1.07 -24.72
N LEU A 161 -12.03 1.92 -25.24
CA LEU A 161 -11.82 2.11 -26.69
C LEU A 161 -11.18 0.89 -27.38
N MET A 162 -10.34 0.12 -26.67
CA MET A 162 -9.58 -1.00 -27.25
C MET A 162 -10.16 -2.39 -26.93
N LEU A 163 -10.99 -2.50 -25.90
CA LEU A 163 -11.51 -3.76 -25.36
C LEU A 163 -12.99 -3.61 -24.99
N ASN A 164 -13.83 -4.48 -25.55
CA ASN A 164 -15.16 -4.71 -24.98
C ASN A 164 -14.99 -5.35 -23.60
N SER A 165 -15.19 -4.57 -22.53
CA SER A 165 -15.01 -4.94 -21.12
C SER A 165 -15.73 -6.24 -20.71
N ASN A 166 -16.84 -6.56 -21.39
CA ASN A 166 -17.60 -7.81 -21.20
C ASN A 166 -16.82 -9.11 -21.48
N ASN A 167 -15.69 -9.04 -22.20
CA ASN A 167 -14.91 -10.23 -22.57
C ASN A 167 -13.80 -10.59 -21.56
N LEU A 168 -13.63 -9.79 -20.49
CA LEU A 168 -12.60 -10.07 -19.48
C LEU A 168 -13.06 -11.17 -18.53
N LYS A 169 -12.14 -12.09 -18.20
CA LYS A 169 -12.38 -13.13 -17.19
C LYS A 169 -12.61 -12.47 -15.83
N LYS A 170 -13.54 -13.04 -15.06
CA LYS A 170 -13.82 -12.63 -13.68
C LYS A 170 -12.57 -12.78 -12.82
N ILE A 171 -12.34 -11.77 -11.99
CA ILE A 171 -11.31 -11.72 -10.96
C ILE A 171 -11.98 -11.73 -9.57
N PRO A 172 -11.22 -11.89 -8.48
CA PRO A 172 -11.75 -11.71 -7.13
C PRO A 172 -12.68 -10.49 -6.99
N THR A 173 -13.88 -10.71 -6.46
CA THR A 173 -14.97 -9.71 -6.46
C THR A 173 -14.61 -8.42 -5.73
N LYS A 174 -13.87 -8.50 -4.61
CA LYS A 174 -13.35 -7.34 -3.88
C LYS A 174 -12.30 -6.54 -4.64
N VAL A 175 -11.56 -7.19 -5.54
CA VAL A 175 -10.59 -6.51 -6.40
C VAL A 175 -11.31 -5.81 -7.54
N ALA A 176 -12.29 -6.50 -8.15
CA ALA A 176 -13.13 -5.93 -9.20
C ALA A 176 -13.91 -4.68 -8.76
N SER A 177 -14.33 -4.60 -7.49
CA SER A 177 -15.05 -3.44 -6.96
C SER A 177 -14.21 -2.17 -6.82
N ASP A 178 -12.88 -2.27 -6.93
CA ASP A 178 -11.95 -1.13 -6.88
C ASP A 178 -11.48 -0.68 -8.28
N ASP A 179 -12.25 -1.01 -9.33
CA ASP A 179 -11.95 -0.71 -10.75
C ASP A 179 -10.61 -1.30 -11.24
N ILE A 180 -10.08 -2.30 -10.54
CA ILE A 180 -8.87 -3.00 -10.93
C ILE A 180 -9.22 -4.06 -11.99
N THR A 181 -8.45 -4.09 -13.07
CA THR A 181 -8.67 -5.04 -14.17
C THR A 181 -7.84 -6.32 -13.98
N SER A 182 -8.13 -7.37 -14.74
CA SER A 182 -7.25 -8.56 -14.81
C SER A 182 -5.96 -8.33 -15.58
N LEU A 183 -5.83 -7.20 -16.27
CA LEU A 183 -4.81 -6.99 -17.27
C LEU A 183 -3.52 -6.45 -16.65
N PHE A 184 -2.47 -7.27 -16.71
CA PHE A 184 -1.12 -6.93 -16.22
C PHE A 184 -0.61 -5.58 -16.72
N ILE A 185 -0.75 -5.28 -18.02
CA ILE A 185 -0.22 -4.02 -18.60
C ILE A 185 -0.83 -2.79 -17.92
N ILE A 186 -2.10 -2.85 -17.55
CA ILE A 186 -2.83 -1.74 -16.96
C ILE A 186 -2.47 -1.59 -15.49
N ASN A 187 -2.48 -2.70 -14.76
CA ASN A 187 -2.15 -2.68 -13.33
C ASN A 187 -0.69 -2.30 -13.08
N THR A 188 0.22 -2.60 -14.02
CA THR A 188 1.62 -2.21 -13.93
C THR A 188 1.91 -0.78 -14.38
N ALA A 189 0.93 0.00 -14.84
CA ALA A 189 1.16 1.39 -15.25
C ALA A 189 1.75 2.25 -14.11
N THR A 190 1.28 2.06 -12.87
CA THR A 190 1.83 2.74 -11.69
C THR A 190 3.28 2.35 -11.44
N ILE A 191 3.58 1.06 -11.51
CA ILE A 191 4.92 0.49 -11.35
C ILE A 191 5.85 1.07 -12.42
N THR A 192 5.45 1.02 -13.68
CA THR A 192 6.25 1.58 -14.79
C THR A 192 6.55 3.06 -14.58
N THR A 193 5.62 3.83 -14.01
CA THR A 193 5.86 5.24 -13.65
C THR A 193 6.97 5.39 -12.61
N VAL A 194 6.99 4.53 -11.58
CA VAL A 194 8.07 4.49 -10.58
C VAL A 194 9.41 4.16 -11.25
N TRP A 195 9.45 3.16 -12.13
CA TRP A 195 10.66 2.79 -12.88
C TRP A 195 11.15 3.88 -13.84
N ILE A 196 10.24 4.57 -14.53
CA ILE A 196 10.55 5.72 -15.39
C ILE A 196 11.11 6.86 -14.55
N SER A 197 10.54 7.14 -13.38
CA SER A 197 11.06 8.19 -12.49
C SER A 197 12.47 7.88 -11.98
N LEU A 198 12.77 6.61 -11.65
CA LEU A 198 14.11 6.15 -11.30
C LEU A 198 15.11 6.40 -12.44
N LEU A 199 14.76 6.00 -13.68
CA LEU A 199 15.58 6.24 -14.87
C LEU A 199 15.75 7.75 -15.15
N GLY A 200 14.70 8.54 -14.92
CA GLY A 200 14.71 9.99 -15.03
C GLY A 200 15.69 10.63 -14.04
N ILE A 201 15.66 10.22 -12.76
CA ILE A 201 16.60 10.69 -11.73
C ILE A 201 18.05 10.38 -12.14
N TYR A 202 18.31 9.19 -12.67
CA TYR A 202 19.64 8.83 -13.18
C TYR A 202 20.09 9.68 -14.37
N ALA A 203 19.20 9.90 -15.34
CA ALA A 203 19.48 10.76 -16.49
C ALA A 203 19.78 12.20 -16.03
N ILE A 204 18.98 12.74 -15.12
CA ILE A 204 19.17 14.06 -14.51
C ILE A 204 20.52 14.13 -13.78
N ALA A 205 20.84 13.13 -12.94
CA ALA A 205 22.10 13.07 -12.22
C ALA A 205 23.32 13.01 -13.16
N LYS A 206 23.19 12.48 -14.38
CA LYS A 206 24.26 12.47 -15.39
C LYS A 206 24.40 13.80 -16.13
N VAL A 207 23.31 14.55 -16.26
CA VAL A 207 23.27 15.83 -16.99
C VAL A 207 23.65 17.00 -16.09
N ILE A 208 23.18 17.05 -14.84
CA ILE A 208 23.42 18.15 -13.89
C ILE A 208 24.92 18.47 -13.72
N PRO A 209 25.83 17.50 -13.50
CA PRO A 209 27.26 17.80 -13.36
C PRO A 209 27.86 18.47 -14.59
N LYS A 210 27.40 18.09 -15.80
CA LYS A 210 27.85 18.70 -17.07
C LYS A 210 27.40 20.16 -17.16
N ILE A 211 26.13 20.42 -16.83
CA ILE A 211 25.56 21.78 -16.77
C ILE A 211 26.29 22.62 -15.71
N LEU A 212 26.50 22.07 -14.51
CA LEU A 212 27.20 22.78 -13.45
C LEU A 212 28.64 23.10 -13.83
N TYR A 213 29.32 22.23 -14.58
CA TYR A 213 30.68 22.48 -15.06
C TYR A 213 30.74 23.63 -16.07
N SER A 214 29.72 23.82 -16.91
CA SER A 214 29.69 24.94 -17.87
C SER A 214 29.53 26.31 -17.20
N PHE A 215 28.90 26.38 -16.03
CA PHE A 215 28.82 27.61 -15.26
C PHE A 215 30.16 27.92 -14.57
N LYS A 216 30.99 28.75 -15.23
CA LYS A 216 32.17 29.38 -14.63
C LYS A 216 31.77 30.69 -13.98
N PHE A 217 31.99 30.79 -12.67
CA PHE A 217 31.86 32.06 -11.96
C PHE A 217 33.07 32.92 -12.30
N LYS A 218 32.93 33.92 -13.17
CA LYS A 218 34.01 34.87 -13.46
C LYS A 218 34.06 35.90 -12.34
N PHE A 219 35.18 35.93 -11.63
CA PHE A 219 35.47 36.93 -10.61
C PHE A 219 36.35 38.01 -11.26
N TYR A 220 35.90 39.26 -11.28
CA TYR A 220 36.73 40.43 -11.54
C TYR A 220 36.77 41.22 -10.23
N SER A 221 37.93 41.33 -9.58
CA SER A 221 38.09 42.20 -8.41
C SER A 221 39.21 43.19 -8.65
N GLU A 222 38.87 44.47 -8.71
CA GLU A 222 39.83 45.58 -8.70
C GLU A 222 39.98 46.23 -7.30
N SER A 223 39.18 45.84 -6.29
CA SER A 223 39.31 46.40 -4.93
C SER A 223 39.16 45.33 -3.83
N GLU A 224 40.07 45.37 -2.85
CA GLU A 224 40.23 44.36 -1.79
C GLU A 224 39.26 44.52 -0.60
N GLU A 225 38.69 45.71 -0.36
CA GLU A 225 38.01 46.01 0.91
C GLU A 225 36.46 45.97 0.87
N GLU A 226 35.81 46.15 -0.29
CA GLU A 226 34.33 46.24 -0.36
C GLU A 226 33.60 44.89 -0.56
N ASN A 227 34.32 43.81 -0.87
CA ASN A 227 33.72 42.61 -1.46
C ASN A 227 33.62 41.37 -0.54
N SER A 228 33.74 41.51 0.78
CA SER A 228 33.68 40.36 1.71
C SER A 228 32.37 39.55 1.60
N TRP A 229 31.25 40.21 1.28
CA TRP A 229 29.95 39.57 1.05
C TRP A 229 29.89 38.81 -0.28
N LEU A 230 30.45 39.37 -1.36
CA LEU A 230 30.52 38.72 -2.66
C LEU A 230 31.45 37.50 -2.65
N ILE A 231 32.56 37.56 -1.91
CA ILE A 231 33.44 36.41 -1.66
C ILE A 231 32.67 35.31 -0.91
N LYS A 232 31.88 35.66 0.13
CA LYS A 232 31.04 34.69 0.85
C LYS A 232 30.01 34.03 -0.05
N ILE A 233 29.35 34.79 -0.95
CA ILE A 233 28.41 34.24 -1.94
C ILE A 233 29.12 33.31 -2.92
N GLY A 234 30.29 33.69 -3.44
CA GLY A 234 31.08 32.86 -4.33
C GLY A 234 31.48 31.53 -3.69
N VAL A 235 31.92 31.56 -2.42
CA VAL A 235 32.24 30.35 -1.64
C VAL A 235 30.98 29.50 -1.40
N TYR A 236 29.83 30.12 -1.10
CA TYR A 236 28.57 29.39 -0.90
C TYR A 236 28.10 28.71 -2.19
N TYR A 237 28.15 29.41 -3.33
CA TYR A 237 27.85 28.88 -4.65
C TYR A 237 28.76 27.70 -5.01
N LEU A 238 30.08 27.83 -4.81
CA LEU A 238 31.03 26.74 -5.05
C LEU A 238 30.76 25.54 -4.13
N THR A 239 30.40 25.79 -2.87
CA THR A 239 30.05 24.74 -1.90
C THR A 239 28.79 23.99 -2.33
N ILE A 240 27.73 24.71 -2.72
CA ILE A 240 26.50 24.10 -3.25
C ILE A 240 26.81 23.29 -4.50
N LYS A 241 27.55 23.87 -5.47
CA LYS A 241 27.95 23.21 -6.71
C LYS A 241 28.70 21.90 -6.41
N TYR A 242 29.66 21.93 -5.50
CA TYR A 242 30.42 20.75 -5.10
C TYR A 242 29.52 19.68 -4.45
N VAL A 243 28.61 20.08 -3.55
CA VAL A 243 27.67 19.17 -2.89
C VAL A 243 26.74 18.52 -3.92
N ILE A 244 26.15 19.29 -4.84
CA ILE A 244 25.26 18.74 -5.88
C ILE A 244 26.01 17.76 -6.79
N ILE A 245 27.22 18.11 -7.24
CA ILE A 245 28.05 17.22 -8.07
C ILE A 245 28.35 15.92 -7.33
N ARG A 246 28.71 16.00 -6.04
CA ARG A 246 28.98 14.82 -5.22
C ARG A 246 27.75 13.93 -5.07
N ILE A 247 26.56 14.51 -4.85
CA ILE A 247 25.30 13.76 -4.78
C ILE A 247 25.02 13.07 -6.11
N CYS A 248 25.19 13.76 -7.24
CA CYS A 248 24.99 13.20 -8.57
C CYS A 248 25.91 12.00 -8.83
N TYR A 249 27.20 12.11 -8.49
CA TYR A 249 28.13 10.98 -8.65
C TYR A 249 27.80 9.80 -7.74
N ALA A 250 27.34 10.05 -6.51
CA ALA A 250 26.86 8.99 -5.63
C ALA A 250 25.67 8.24 -6.27
N ILE A 251 24.66 8.97 -6.74
CA ILE A 251 23.49 8.39 -7.45
C ILE A 251 23.94 7.55 -8.66
N ILE A 252 24.84 8.07 -9.50
CA ILE A 252 25.33 7.35 -10.69
C ILE A 252 26.03 6.05 -10.30
N SER A 253 26.85 6.09 -9.24
CA SER A 253 27.62 4.92 -8.81
C SER A 253 26.77 3.81 -8.20
N GLU A 254 25.71 4.18 -7.47
CA GLU A 254 24.82 3.23 -6.79
C GLU A 254 23.69 2.70 -7.71
N PHE A 255 23.43 3.38 -8.83
CA PHE A 255 22.23 3.16 -9.65
C PHE A 255 22.00 1.70 -10.10
N PHE A 256 22.94 1.12 -10.86
CA PHE A 256 22.68 -0.10 -11.63
C PHE A 256 22.43 -1.35 -10.80
N TYR A 257 22.96 -1.41 -9.58
CA TYR A 257 22.84 -2.60 -8.74
C TYR A 257 22.07 -2.27 -7.47
N SER A 258 22.50 -1.27 -6.71
CA SER A 258 21.82 -0.89 -5.46
C SER A 258 20.46 -0.21 -5.72
N GLY A 259 20.42 0.77 -6.64
CA GLY A 259 19.22 1.53 -6.96
C GLY A 259 18.12 0.68 -7.60
N ILE A 260 18.46 -0.06 -8.66
CA ILE A 260 17.51 -0.95 -9.37
C ILE A 260 16.96 -2.02 -8.42
N LEU A 261 17.81 -2.66 -7.62
CA LEU A 261 17.37 -3.69 -6.68
C LEU A 261 16.45 -3.08 -5.62
N ARG A 262 16.78 -1.92 -5.05
CA ARG A 262 15.96 -1.27 -4.03
C ARG A 262 14.57 -0.88 -4.55
N VAL A 263 14.47 -0.36 -5.77
CA VAL A 263 13.16 -0.06 -6.40
C VAL A 263 12.39 -1.34 -6.71
N HIS A 264 13.06 -2.40 -7.16
CA HIS A 264 12.42 -3.70 -7.33
C HIS A 264 11.87 -4.24 -6.01
N MET A 265 12.63 -4.19 -4.92
CA MET A 265 12.16 -4.58 -3.59
C MET A 265 10.92 -3.79 -3.17
N ALA A 266 10.93 -2.48 -3.38
CA ALA A 266 9.83 -1.58 -2.98
C ALA A 266 8.60 -1.66 -3.88
N THR A 267 8.71 -2.18 -5.10
CA THR A 267 7.58 -2.38 -6.02
C THR A 267 7.13 -3.84 -6.09
N ALA A 268 7.74 -4.72 -5.29
CA ALA A 268 7.52 -6.16 -5.34
C ALA A 268 6.07 -6.55 -5.03
N TYR A 269 5.40 -5.90 -4.08
CA TYR A 269 3.99 -6.18 -3.78
C TYR A 269 3.09 -5.87 -4.98
N ASP A 270 3.17 -4.66 -5.52
CA ASP A 270 2.35 -4.23 -6.67
C ASP A 270 2.62 -5.09 -7.92
N LEU A 271 3.90 -5.43 -8.15
CA LEU A 271 4.32 -6.26 -9.28
C LEU A 271 3.74 -7.67 -9.16
N THR A 272 3.93 -8.31 -8.01
CA THR A 272 3.43 -9.68 -7.79
C THR A 272 1.91 -9.73 -7.78
N PHE A 273 1.23 -8.73 -7.23
CA PHE A 273 -0.22 -8.60 -7.30
C PHE A 273 -0.71 -8.54 -8.76
N SER A 274 -0.13 -7.66 -9.57
CA SER A 274 -0.48 -7.50 -10.99
C SER A 274 -0.22 -8.79 -11.79
N VAL A 275 0.90 -9.46 -11.52
CA VAL A 275 1.25 -10.75 -12.14
C VAL A 275 0.20 -11.80 -11.79
N PHE A 276 -0.11 -11.99 -10.51
CA PHE A 276 -1.01 -13.04 -10.09
C PHE A 276 -2.46 -12.81 -10.51
N LEU A 277 -2.94 -11.57 -10.57
CA LEU A 277 -4.26 -11.27 -11.15
C LEU A 277 -4.36 -11.72 -12.61
N GLN A 278 -3.34 -11.41 -13.42
CA GLN A 278 -3.30 -11.81 -14.81
C GLN A 278 -3.15 -13.34 -14.98
N LEU A 279 -2.42 -14.00 -14.08
CA LEU A 279 -2.28 -15.46 -14.07
C LEU A 279 -3.57 -16.17 -13.58
N TYR A 280 -4.31 -15.56 -12.66
CA TYR A 280 -5.63 -16.06 -12.27
C TYR A 280 -6.61 -15.99 -13.46
N ALA A 281 -6.61 -14.87 -14.17
CA ALA A 281 -7.40 -14.66 -15.39
C ALA A 281 -6.63 -15.01 -16.68
N PHE A 282 -5.79 -16.06 -16.67
CA PHE A 282 -4.90 -16.35 -17.78
C PHE A 282 -5.63 -16.67 -19.09
N GLN A 283 -5.21 -16.02 -20.18
CA GLN A 283 -5.79 -16.16 -21.51
C GLN A 283 -4.76 -15.97 -22.63
N LEU A 284 -4.11 -17.07 -23.06
CA LEU A 284 -3.23 -17.06 -24.25
C LEU A 284 -3.98 -17.26 -25.58
N ASN A 285 -5.17 -17.86 -25.54
CA ASN A 285 -5.94 -18.19 -26.75
C ASN A 285 -7.00 -17.13 -27.11
N SER A 286 -6.96 -15.94 -26.48
CA SER A 286 -7.93 -14.88 -26.77
C SER A 286 -7.76 -14.31 -28.18
N THR A 287 -8.84 -13.85 -28.81
CA THR A 287 -8.77 -13.21 -30.13
C THR A 287 -8.02 -11.88 -30.09
N ASN A 288 -8.11 -11.17 -28.96
CA ASN A 288 -7.49 -9.86 -28.76
C ASN A 288 -5.98 -9.96 -28.50
N PHE A 289 -5.18 -9.32 -29.36
CA PHE A 289 -3.72 -9.24 -29.22
C PHE A 289 -3.27 -8.64 -27.88
N PHE A 290 -3.97 -7.62 -27.38
CA PHE A 290 -3.63 -6.95 -26.13
C PHE A 290 -3.68 -7.88 -24.92
N ILE A 291 -4.71 -8.73 -24.83
CA ILE A 291 -4.87 -9.69 -23.74
C ILE A 291 -3.76 -10.75 -23.78
N LYS A 292 -3.42 -11.23 -24.99
CA LYS A 292 -2.31 -12.17 -25.21
C LYS A 292 -0.98 -11.59 -24.76
N LEU A 293 -0.68 -10.36 -25.20
CA LEU A 293 0.54 -9.66 -24.83
C LEU A 293 0.62 -9.45 -23.31
N SER A 294 -0.48 -9.04 -22.69
CA SER A 294 -0.57 -8.85 -21.23
C SER A 294 -0.30 -10.14 -20.46
N SER A 295 -0.87 -11.26 -20.91
CA SER A 295 -0.63 -12.59 -20.33
C SER A 295 0.84 -13.04 -20.48
N LEU A 296 1.44 -12.81 -21.65
CA LEU A 296 2.84 -13.16 -21.92
C LEU A 296 3.80 -12.31 -21.06
N LEU A 297 3.55 -11.00 -20.96
CA LEU A 297 4.33 -10.11 -20.11
C LEU A 297 4.25 -10.49 -18.63
N ALA A 298 3.09 -10.92 -18.13
CA ALA A 298 2.99 -11.45 -16.77
C ALA A 298 3.85 -12.70 -16.55
N CYS A 299 3.90 -13.62 -17.52
CA CYS A 299 4.80 -14.78 -17.47
C CYS A 299 6.29 -14.39 -17.50
N VAL A 300 6.67 -13.35 -18.25
CA VAL A 300 8.05 -12.86 -18.23
C VAL A 300 8.36 -12.20 -16.89
N ALA A 301 7.44 -11.40 -16.35
CA ALA A 301 7.60 -10.72 -15.07
C ALA A 301 7.76 -11.70 -13.90
N ILE A 302 7.04 -12.83 -13.88
CA ILE A 302 7.22 -13.85 -12.83
C ILE A 302 8.59 -14.52 -12.92
N ILE A 303 9.09 -14.79 -14.13
CA ILE A 303 10.43 -15.36 -14.34
C ILE A 303 11.50 -14.38 -13.84
N ILE A 304 11.37 -13.09 -14.18
CA ILE A 304 12.26 -12.03 -13.70
C ILE A 304 12.22 -11.94 -12.17
N TYR A 305 11.03 -12.07 -11.56
CA TYR A 305 10.89 -12.02 -10.11
C TYR A 305 11.57 -13.22 -9.43
N ILE A 306 11.37 -14.44 -9.91
CA ILE A 306 12.05 -15.63 -9.39
C ILE A 306 13.57 -15.51 -9.57
N PHE A 307 14.01 -15.02 -10.72
CA PHE A 307 15.43 -14.74 -10.97
C PHE A 307 15.99 -13.71 -9.99
N SER A 308 15.22 -12.67 -9.64
CA SER A 308 15.64 -11.68 -8.64
C SER A 308 15.84 -12.29 -7.25
N ILE A 309 14.97 -13.20 -6.82
CA ILE A 309 15.14 -13.94 -5.55
C ILE A 309 16.43 -14.77 -5.61
N TYR A 310 16.60 -15.55 -6.67
CA TYR A 310 17.80 -16.37 -6.87
C TYR A 310 19.08 -15.52 -6.85
N PHE A 311 19.06 -14.37 -7.53
CA PHE A 311 20.17 -13.44 -7.57
C PHE A 311 20.51 -12.86 -6.18
N VAL A 312 19.50 -12.47 -5.40
CA VAL A 312 19.71 -12.01 -4.00
C VAL A 312 20.30 -13.13 -3.15
N ILE A 313 19.81 -14.37 -3.27
CA ILE A 313 20.36 -15.53 -2.55
C ILE A 313 21.83 -15.79 -2.93
N GLN A 314 22.16 -15.76 -4.22
CA GLN A 314 23.53 -15.93 -4.71
C GLN A 314 24.47 -14.87 -4.14
N ILE A 315 24.03 -13.61 -4.10
CA ILE A 315 24.78 -12.53 -3.48
C ILE A 315 24.96 -12.78 -1.98
N SER A 316 23.89 -13.15 -1.25
CA SER A 316 23.95 -13.45 0.18
C SER A 316 24.89 -14.61 0.53
N GLN A 317 25.14 -15.54 -0.39
CA GLN A 317 26.06 -16.67 -0.20
C GLN A 317 27.55 -16.32 -0.35
N MET A 318 27.88 -15.09 -0.76
CA MET A 318 29.28 -14.68 -0.91
C MET A 318 30.05 -14.81 0.42
N LYS A 319 31.34 -15.16 0.34
CA LYS A 319 32.17 -15.37 1.54
C LYS A 319 32.39 -14.06 2.30
N LYS A 320 32.49 -14.14 3.63
CA LYS A 320 32.61 -12.99 4.54
C LYS A 320 33.67 -11.96 4.15
N TYR A 321 34.83 -12.40 3.66
CA TYR A 321 35.93 -11.50 3.25
C TYR A 321 35.57 -10.63 2.04
N SER A 322 34.65 -11.07 1.19
CA SER A 322 34.23 -10.35 -0.01
C SER A 322 33.40 -9.12 0.34
N PHE A 323 32.69 -9.12 1.48
CA PHE A 323 31.86 -8.00 1.91
C PHE A 323 32.66 -6.78 2.41
N ASN A 324 33.90 -6.99 2.87
CA ASN A 324 34.76 -5.89 3.29
C ASN A 324 35.40 -5.14 2.10
N CYS A 325 35.26 -5.66 0.88
CA CYS A 325 35.77 -5.00 -0.32
C CYS A 325 34.87 -3.81 -0.72
N ILE A 326 35.46 -2.61 -0.79
CA ILE A 326 34.76 -1.37 -1.14
C ILE A 326 34.00 -1.51 -2.47
N ALA A 327 34.59 -2.17 -3.48
CA ALA A 327 33.98 -2.37 -4.79
C ALA A 327 32.73 -3.27 -4.75
N ILE A 328 32.69 -4.26 -3.85
CA ILE A 328 31.53 -5.14 -3.68
C ILE A 328 30.44 -4.42 -2.89
N ARG A 329 30.83 -3.62 -1.89
CA ARG A 329 29.90 -2.83 -1.08
C ARG A 329 29.22 -1.71 -1.88
N THR A 330 29.93 -1.02 -2.76
CA THR A 330 29.33 0.00 -3.64
C THR A 330 28.40 -0.64 -4.68
N LYS A 331 28.73 -1.85 -5.14
CA LYS A 331 27.92 -2.58 -6.12
C LYS A 331 26.66 -3.19 -5.50
N TYR A 332 26.77 -3.96 -4.42
CA TYR A 332 25.66 -4.73 -3.86
C TYR A 332 25.17 -4.20 -2.50
N GLY A 333 25.46 -2.94 -2.17
CA GLY A 333 25.12 -2.32 -0.88
C GLY A 333 23.67 -2.57 -0.47
N SER A 334 22.71 -2.39 -1.38
CA SER A 334 21.28 -2.62 -1.10
C SER A 334 20.93 -3.99 -0.52
N VAL A 335 21.72 -5.03 -0.79
CA VAL A 335 21.46 -6.39 -0.28
C VAL A 335 21.93 -6.56 1.16
N PHE A 336 22.93 -5.79 1.59
CA PHE A 336 23.61 -5.94 2.88
C PHE A 336 23.52 -4.74 3.81
N ASP A 337 23.09 -3.58 3.31
CA ASP A 337 22.98 -2.35 4.08
C ASP A 337 22.04 -2.58 5.28
N GLY A 338 22.56 -2.38 6.48
CA GLY A 338 21.83 -2.56 7.74
C GLY A 338 21.62 -4.01 8.18
N ILE A 339 22.21 -5.02 7.51
CA ILE A 339 22.05 -6.43 7.85
C ILE A 339 23.31 -7.00 8.52
N LYS A 340 23.13 -7.72 9.63
CA LYS A 340 24.22 -8.46 10.27
C LYS A 340 24.67 -9.62 9.40
N ILE A 341 25.96 -9.64 9.06
CA ILE A 341 26.57 -10.68 8.22
C ILE A 341 26.91 -11.92 9.09
N HIS A 342 25.90 -12.54 9.70
CA HIS A 342 26.05 -13.74 10.52
C HIS A 342 25.00 -14.81 10.17
N GLN A 343 25.43 -16.05 9.89
CA GLN A 343 24.56 -17.21 9.66
C GLN A 343 23.37 -16.91 8.71
N PHE A 344 22.14 -17.12 9.18
CA PHE A 344 20.91 -16.98 8.40
C PHE A 344 20.45 -15.52 8.23
N SER A 345 21.02 -14.58 8.98
CA SER A 345 20.64 -13.16 8.92
C SER A 345 20.91 -12.54 7.55
N GLN A 346 21.90 -13.07 6.81
CA GLN A 346 22.28 -12.63 5.46
C GLN A 346 21.17 -12.85 4.42
N TYR A 347 20.17 -13.69 4.71
CA TYR A 347 19.07 -14.00 3.80
C TYR A 347 17.80 -13.16 4.05
N LEU A 348 17.84 -12.17 4.95
CA LEU A 348 16.66 -11.35 5.30
C LEU A 348 15.97 -10.78 4.05
N ASN A 349 16.72 -10.14 3.16
CA ASN A 349 16.17 -9.54 1.93
C ASN A 349 15.55 -10.58 0.99
N ALA A 350 16.17 -11.75 0.83
CA ALA A 350 15.59 -12.84 0.04
C ALA A 350 14.28 -13.35 0.67
N LEU A 351 14.26 -13.53 2.00
CA LEU A 351 13.07 -13.96 2.74
C LEU A 351 11.94 -12.93 2.63
N LEU A 352 12.25 -11.63 2.66
CA LEU A 352 11.26 -10.58 2.42
C LEU A 352 10.65 -10.69 1.02
N LEU A 353 11.45 -10.87 -0.05
CA LEU A 353 10.91 -11.08 -1.40
C LEU A 353 10.04 -12.33 -1.51
N ILE A 354 10.46 -13.44 -0.89
CA ILE A 354 9.68 -14.68 -0.85
C ILE A 354 8.37 -14.46 -0.10
N LYS A 355 8.40 -13.76 1.04
CA LYS A 355 7.20 -13.39 1.80
C LYS A 355 6.23 -12.60 0.92
N LYS A 356 6.70 -11.54 0.24
CA LYS A 356 5.85 -10.71 -0.64
C LYS A 356 5.18 -11.53 -1.74
N PHE A 357 5.96 -12.40 -2.38
CA PHE A 357 5.47 -13.31 -3.41
C PHE A 357 4.42 -14.28 -2.87
N MET A 358 4.71 -14.97 -1.77
CA MET A 358 3.78 -15.91 -1.14
C MET A 358 2.51 -15.21 -0.63
N PHE A 359 2.64 -14.01 -0.08
CA PHE A 359 1.50 -13.20 0.37
C PHE A 359 0.54 -12.92 -0.78
N MET A 360 1.04 -12.41 -1.92
CA MET A 360 0.19 -12.11 -3.07
C MET A 360 -0.33 -13.36 -3.77
N PHE A 361 0.46 -14.42 -3.81
CA PHE A 361 0.02 -15.71 -4.33
C PHE A 361 -1.19 -16.23 -3.55
N LEU A 362 -1.10 -16.24 -2.22
CA LEU A 362 -2.21 -16.65 -1.34
C LEU A 362 -3.40 -15.69 -1.46
N LEU A 363 -3.15 -14.39 -1.53
CA LEU A 363 -4.20 -13.37 -1.65
C LEU A 363 -5.07 -13.59 -2.89
N VAL A 364 -4.46 -13.93 -4.04
CA VAL A 364 -5.20 -14.09 -5.31
C VAL A 364 -5.70 -15.51 -5.51
N PHE A 365 -4.86 -16.54 -5.37
CA PHE A 365 -5.24 -17.92 -5.72
C PHE A 365 -6.05 -18.63 -4.64
N ALA A 366 -5.90 -18.28 -3.36
CA ALA A 366 -6.71 -18.86 -2.30
C ALA A 366 -8.05 -18.12 -2.08
N TYR A 367 -8.42 -17.18 -2.97
CA TYR A 367 -9.61 -16.33 -2.80
C TYR A 367 -10.91 -17.14 -2.65
N GLU A 368 -11.03 -18.26 -3.35
CA GLU A 368 -12.22 -19.13 -3.28
C GLU A 368 -12.38 -19.84 -1.92
N PHE A 369 -11.32 -19.90 -1.11
CA PHE A 369 -11.32 -20.55 0.21
C PHE A 369 -10.91 -19.54 1.31
N PRO A 370 -11.82 -18.67 1.77
CA PRO A 370 -11.55 -17.62 2.76
C PRO A 370 -10.76 -18.05 3.99
N ALA A 371 -11.17 -19.14 4.63
CA ALA A 371 -10.53 -19.64 5.84
C ALA A 371 -9.09 -20.10 5.55
N PHE A 372 -8.88 -20.83 4.45
CA PHE A 372 -7.55 -21.27 4.04
C PHE A 372 -6.64 -20.08 3.69
N GLN A 373 -7.17 -19.09 2.98
CA GLN A 373 -6.47 -17.86 2.63
C GLN A 373 -5.96 -17.15 3.88
N THR A 374 -6.87 -16.85 4.82
CA THR A 374 -6.52 -16.08 6.01
C THR A 374 -5.59 -16.82 6.96
N VAL A 375 -5.82 -18.11 7.21
CA VAL A 375 -4.93 -18.94 8.04
C VAL A 375 -3.52 -19.00 7.44
N SER A 376 -3.40 -19.18 6.13
CA SER A 376 -2.10 -19.26 5.45
C SER A 376 -1.34 -17.93 5.49
N ILE A 377 -2.03 -16.81 5.29
CA ILE A 377 -1.42 -15.47 5.36
C ILE A 377 -1.01 -15.12 6.81
N THR A 378 -1.81 -15.52 7.80
CA THR A 378 -1.47 -15.38 9.22
C THR A 378 -0.22 -16.21 9.56
N LEU A 379 -0.16 -17.47 9.11
CA LEU A 379 1.01 -18.34 9.31
C LEU A 379 2.28 -17.76 8.68
N LEU A 380 2.18 -17.19 7.48
CA LEU A 380 3.28 -16.53 6.80
C LEU A 380 3.85 -15.36 7.63
N SER A 381 2.98 -14.56 8.25
CA SER A 381 3.39 -13.44 9.12
C SER A 381 3.97 -13.91 10.45
N ILE A 382 3.44 -14.99 11.03
CA ILE A 382 4.02 -15.64 12.22
C ILE A 382 5.44 -16.15 11.92
N MET A 383 5.64 -16.85 10.80
CA MET A 383 6.95 -17.36 10.40
C MET A 383 7.97 -16.23 10.24
N MET A 384 7.57 -15.11 9.63
CA MET A 384 8.45 -13.94 9.50
C MET A 384 8.78 -13.31 10.86
N SER A 385 7.79 -13.19 11.75
CA SER A 385 7.99 -12.68 13.11
C SER A 385 8.95 -13.56 13.90
N LEU A 386 8.77 -14.87 13.86
CA LEU A 386 9.67 -15.84 14.49
C LEU A 386 11.09 -15.75 13.92
N PHE A 387 11.23 -15.60 12.60
CA PHE A 387 12.53 -15.40 11.97
C PHE A 387 13.25 -14.14 12.52
N LEU A 388 12.55 -13.02 12.66
CA LEU A 388 13.13 -11.79 13.22
C LEU A 388 13.56 -11.97 14.68
N ILE A 389 12.72 -12.61 15.50
CA ILE A 389 13.01 -12.86 16.93
C ILE A 389 14.22 -13.78 17.10
N LEU A 390 14.28 -14.88 16.34
CA LEU A 390 15.31 -15.90 16.50
C LEU A 390 16.68 -15.47 15.97
N PHE A 391 16.72 -14.76 14.83
CA PHE A 391 17.98 -14.47 14.14
C PHE A 391 18.46 -13.03 14.30
N ASN A 392 17.62 -12.11 14.78
CA ASN A 392 17.93 -10.67 14.94
C ASN A 392 18.80 -10.11 13.79
N PRO A 393 18.29 -10.15 12.55
CA PRO A 393 19.12 -9.99 11.36
C PRO A 393 19.56 -8.56 11.08
N ILE A 394 18.95 -7.57 11.72
CA ILE A 394 19.19 -6.14 11.47
C ILE A 394 20.28 -5.61 12.42
N GLU A 395 21.19 -4.79 11.90
CA GLU A 395 22.31 -4.21 12.64
C GLU A 395 21.87 -3.05 13.55
N ASP A 396 21.06 -2.12 13.02
CA ASP A 396 20.52 -1.02 13.82
C ASP A 396 19.39 -1.53 14.74
N LYS A 397 19.55 -1.29 16.04
CA LYS A 397 18.57 -1.69 17.04
C LYS A 397 17.22 -1.00 16.82
N PHE A 398 17.22 0.26 16.38
CA PHE A 398 15.96 1.00 16.15
C PHE A 398 15.19 0.42 14.96
N GLU A 399 15.86 0.19 13.82
CA GLU A 399 15.24 -0.48 12.67
C GLU A 399 14.78 -1.90 13.02
N TYR A 400 15.56 -2.65 13.80
CA TYR A 400 15.19 -3.98 14.25
C TYR A 400 13.87 -3.97 15.03
N TYR A 401 13.76 -3.11 16.05
CA TYR A 401 12.52 -3.01 16.85
C TYR A 401 11.35 -2.50 16.01
N LYS A 402 11.59 -1.56 15.10
CA LYS A 402 10.57 -1.06 14.17
C LYS A 402 9.98 -2.19 13.33
N GLN A 403 10.84 -2.96 12.66
CA GLN A 403 10.40 -4.08 11.81
C GLN A 403 9.73 -5.18 12.63
N LEU A 404 10.30 -5.52 13.79
CA LEU A 404 9.75 -6.57 14.65
C LEU A 404 8.34 -6.20 15.15
N VAL A 405 8.16 -4.99 15.67
CA VAL A 405 6.84 -4.57 16.18
C VAL A 405 5.84 -4.42 15.04
N CYS A 406 6.28 -3.98 13.85
CA CYS A 406 5.46 -3.98 12.66
C CYS A 406 4.92 -5.38 12.35
N GLU A 407 5.80 -6.38 12.23
CA GLU A 407 5.44 -7.78 11.95
C GLU A 407 4.53 -8.40 13.01
N ILE A 408 4.77 -8.11 14.29
CA ILE A 408 3.92 -8.56 15.40
C ILE A 408 2.51 -7.94 15.28
N ASN A 409 2.41 -6.64 15.02
CA ASN A 409 1.11 -5.98 14.87
C ASN A 409 0.37 -6.49 13.63
N ILE A 410 1.06 -6.73 12.52
CA ILE A 410 0.47 -7.37 11.31
C ILE A 410 -0.08 -8.75 11.66
N CYS A 411 0.68 -9.55 12.40
CA CYS A 411 0.23 -10.86 12.86
C CYS A 411 -1.06 -10.76 13.68
N PHE A 412 -1.16 -9.80 14.60
CA PHE A 412 -2.39 -9.59 15.37
C PHE A 412 -3.55 -9.09 14.51
N THR A 413 -3.32 -8.18 13.56
CA THR A 413 -4.34 -7.75 12.60
C THR A 413 -4.87 -8.94 11.79
N LEU A 414 -3.97 -9.76 11.25
CA LEU A 414 -4.33 -10.95 10.47
C LEU A 414 -5.06 -12.00 11.31
N LEU A 415 -4.66 -12.21 12.57
CA LEU A 415 -5.36 -13.10 13.49
C LEU A 415 -6.80 -12.64 13.74
N ASN A 416 -7.02 -11.34 13.93
CA ASN A 416 -8.38 -10.79 14.05
C ASN A 416 -9.20 -10.97 12.76
N ILE A 417 -8.58 -10.79 11.59
CA ILE A 417 -9.24 -11.04 10.30
C ILE A 417 -9.55 -12.53 10.12
N THR A 418 -8.67 -13.44 10.54
CA THR A 418 -8.92 -14.89 10.54
C THR A 418 -10.12 -15.23 11.41
N ILE A 419 -10.21 -14.65 12.62
CA ILE A 419 -11.37 -14.84 13.51
C ILE A 419 -12.66 -14.34 12.85
N LEU A 420 -12.65 -13.16 12.24
CA LEU A 420 -13.79 -12.62 11.49
C LEU A 420 -14.18 -13.51 10.29
N THR A 421 -13.23 -14.22 9.71
CA THR A 421 -13.48 -15.12 8.58
C THR A 421 -14.18 -16.40 9.03
N PHE A 422 -13.76 -16.99 10.15
CA PHE A 422 -14.48 -18.10 10.75
C PHE A 422 -15.89 -17.69 11.21
N ASP A 423 -16.04 -16.48 11.73
CA ASP A 423 -17.35 -15.96 12.09
C ASP A 423 -18.27 -15.76 10.88
N PHE A 424 -17.73 -15.35 9.73
CA PHE A 424 -18.53 -15.23 8.51
C PHE A 424 -19.14 -16.56 8.08
N GLU A 425 -18.37 -17.66 8.17
CA GLU A 425 -18.85 -19.00 7.82
C GLU A 425 -19.77 -19.62 8.88
N LEU A 426 -19.56 -19.32 10.16
CA LEU A 426 -20.24 -19.97 11.27
C LEU A 426 -21.35 -19.12 11.92
N SER A 427 -21.41 -17.82 11.61
CA SER A 427 -22.39 -16.84 12.13
C SER A 427 -22.55 -16.82 13.66
N TYR A 428 -21.44 -16.89 14.41
CA TYR A 428 -21.46 -16.96 15.87
C TYR A 428 -21.55 -15.59 16.58
N PHE A 429 -21.01 -14.54 15.98
CA PHE A 429 -20.81 -13.26 16.65
C PHE A 429 -21.92 -12.26 16.37
N THR A 430 -22.20 -11.46 17.40
CA THR A 430 -23.06 -10.27 17.28
C THR A 430 -22.33 -9.15 16.51
N GLN A 431 -23.11 -8.23 15.94
CA GLN A 431 -22.57 -7.06 15.23
C GLN A 431 -21.62 -6.22 16.11
N MET A 432 -21.91 -6.08 17.41
CA MET A 432 -21.06 -5.35 18.35
C MET A 432 -19.69 -6.02 18.48
N THR A 433 -19.66 -7.35 18.60
CA THR A 433 -18.42 -8.13 18.65
C THR A 433 -17.61 -8.00 17.35
N ARG A 434 -18.27 -8.05 16.18
CA ARG A 434 -17.62 -7.82 14.88
C ARG A 434 -16.98 -6.44 14.80
N GLN A 435 -17.68 -5.40 15.26
CA GLN A 435 -17.15 -4.05 15.33
C GLN A 435 -15.95 -3.92 16.28
N SER A 436 -15.96 -4.61 17.43
CA SER A 436 -14.82 -4.65 18.36
C SER A 436 -13.57 -5.26 17.70
N PHE A 437 -13.71 -6.34 16.95
CA PHE A 437 -12.60 -6.91 16.16
C PHE A 437 -12.11 -5.95 15.08
N GLY A 438 -13.02 -5.20 14.44
CA GLY A 438 -12.68 -4.11 13.52
C GLY A 438 -11.83 -3.02 14.19
N TRP A 439 -12.22 -2.57 15.39
CA TRP A 439 -11.45 -1.60 16.16
C TRP A 439 -10.09 -2.15 16.61
N GLY A 440 -10.02 -3.43 16.96
CA GLY A 440 -8.75 -4.11 17.24
C GLY A 440 -7.80 -4.04 16.04
N CYS A 441 -8.29 -4.34 14.83
CA CYS A 441 -7.50 -4.22 13.59
C CYS A 441 -7.01 -2.78 13.36
N ILE A 442 -7.89 -1.78 13.53
CA ILE A 442 -7.54 -0.35 13.38
C ILE A 442 -6.48 0.06 14.39
N PHE A 443 -6.59 -0.39 15.65
CA PHE A 443 -5.62 -0.11 16.70
C PHE A 443 -4.23 -0.63 16.33
N PHE A 444 -4.11 -1.90 15.92
CA PHE A 444 -2.82 -2.48 15.52
C PHE A 444 -2.22 -1.79 14.29
N MET A 445 -3.04 -1.48 13.27
CA MET A 445 -2.56 -0.76 12.08
C MET A 445 -2.13 0.68 12.40
N THR A 446 -2.87 1.38 13.27
CA THR A 446 -2.50 2.72 13.73
C THR A 446 -1.21 2.69 14.54
N ALA A 447 -1.03 1.67 15.40
CA ALA A 447 0.19 1.47 16.16
C ALA A 447 1.42 1.27 15.26
N ILE A 448 1.29 0.53 14.15
CA ILE A 448 2.35 0.40 13.13
C ILE A 448 2.77 1.79 12.63
N LEU A 449 1.81 2.61 12.21
CA LEU A 449 2.11 3.94 11.67
C LEU A 449 2.72 4.87 12.72
N CYS A 450 2.22 4.86 13.97
CA CYS A 450 2.78 5.66 15.06
C CYS A 450 4.24 5.29 15.37
N ILE A 451 4.55 3.99 15.41
CA ILE A 451 5.92 3.51 15.67
C ILE A 451 6.84 3.86 14.52
N GLN A 452 6.37 3.68 13.28
CA GLN A 452 7.08 4.09 12.08
C GLN A 452 7.43 5.57 12.14
N LEU A 453 6.44 6.42 12.42
CA LEU A 453 6.62 7.87 12.58
C LEU A 453 7.65 8.22 13.67
N GLY A 454 7.53 7.58 14.84
CA GLY A 454 8.41 7.86 15.99
C GLY A 454 9.86 7.48 15.72
N VAL A 455 10.10 6.29 15.16
CA VAL A 455 11.46 5.81 14.87
C VAL A 455 12.07 6.57 13.69
N ASP A 456 11.34 6.72 12.59
CA ASP A 456 11.83 7.42 11.38
C ASP A 456 12.09 8.90 11.69
N GLY A 457 11.20 9.54 12.45
CA GLY A 457 11.37 10.92 12.91
C GLY A 457 12.61 11.09 13.79
N PHE A 458 12.84 10.16 14.73
CA PHE A 458 14.03 10.18 15.59
C PHE A 458 15.32 9.96 14.80
N GLN A 459 15.34 9.02 13.86
CA GLN A 459 16.50 8.76 13.00
C GLN A 459 16.82 9.94 12.10
N GLN A 460 15.79 10.51 11.47
CA GLN A 460 15.94 11.68 10.61
C GLN A 460 16.45 12.89 11.41
N TRP A 461 15.92 13.11 12.61
CA TRP A 461 16.41 14.15 13.51
C TRP A 461 17.89 13.95 13.88
N ARG A 462 18.27 12.72 14.27
CA ARG A 462 19.66 12.38 14.61
C ARG A 462 20.60 12.59 13.43
N PHE A 463 20.16 12.24 12.22
CA PHE A 463 20.94 12.44 11.00
C PHE A 463 21.18 13.92 10.70
N ILE A 464 20.11 14.73 10.74
CA ILE A 464 20.18 16.18 10.54
C ILE A 464 21.11 16.82 11.59
N PHE A 465 20.97 16.43 12.86
CA PHE A 465 21.78 16.96 13.95
C PHE A 465 23.29 16.67 13.78
N LYS A 466 23.64 15.46 13.32
CA LYS A 466 25.03 15.08 13.05
C LYS A 466 25.61 15.82 11.84
N LYS A 467 24.83 15.98 10.78
CA LYS A 467 25.29 16.50 9.48
C LYS A 467 25.40 18.02 9.46
N TYR A 468 24.54 18.74 10.19
CA TYR A 468 24.46 20.20 10.14
C TYR A 468 24.90 20.87 11.46
N LYS A 469 26.16 21.32 11.49
CA LYS A 469 26.77 22.03 12.63
C LYS A 469 25.98 23.28 13.08
N GLN A 470 25.26 23.93 12.18
CA GLN A 470 24.43 25.11 12.49
C GLN A 470 23.18 24.76 13.31
N ILE A 471 22.52 23.64 13.00
CA ILE A 471 21.35 23.16 13.76
C ILE A 471 21.78 22.75 15.17
N ARG A 472 22.94 22.12 15.31
CA ARG A 472 23.55 21.85 16.62
C ARG A 472 23.75 23.13 17.44
N LYS A 473 24.27 24.21 16.82
CA LYS A 473 24.41 25.51 17.51
C LYS A 473 23.07 26.10 17.96
N ILE A 474 22.02 26.01 17.14
CA ILE A 474 20.69 26.51 17.48
C ILE A 474 20.09 25.69 18.63
N ALA A 475 20.19 24.37 18.58
CA ALA A 475 19.72 23.49 19.65
C ALA A 475 20.47 23.75 20.96
N ASP A 476 21.80 23.90 20.91
CA ASP A 476 22.62 24.25 22.07
C ASP A 476 22.25 25.64 22.63
N SER A 477 21.89 26.60 21.78
CA SER A 477 21.37 27.91 22.21
C SER A 477 19.99 27.81 22.89
N ILE A 478 19.08 26.98 22.38
CA ILE A 478 17.76 26.74 23.00
C ILE A 478 17.91 26.04 24.35
N LEU A 479 18.73 24.99 24.43
CA LEU A 479 19.02 24.28 25.68
C LEU A 479 19.59 25.21 26.76
N ARG A 480 20.46 26.14 26.36
CA ARG A 480 21.01 27.16 27.27
C ARG A 480 19.94 28.14 27.77
N LEU A 481 18.95 28.49 26.95
CA LEU A 481 17.84 29.36 27.37
C LEU A 481 16.96 28.65 28.40
N PHE A 482 16.65 27.36 28.19
CA PHE A 482 15.88 26.58 29.18
C PHE A 482 16.66 26.36 30.48
N SER A 483 17.96 26.06 30.43
CA SER A 483 18.77 25.90 31.64
C SER A 483 18.97 27.19 32.43
N LYS A 484 18.82 28.36 31.79
CA LYS A 484 18.94 29.66 32.46
C LYS A 484 17.68 30.02 33.23
N ASN A 485 16.51 29.66 32.70
CA ASN A 485 15.23 29.86 33.37
C ASN A 485 15.07 29.02 34.65
N ASP A 486 15.70 27.83 34.71
CA ASP A 486 15.71 27.01 35.94
C ASP A 486 16.60 27.58 37.06
N GLN A 487 17.51 28.52 36.75
CA GLN A 487 18.39 29.16 37.74
C GLN A 487 17.80 30.46 38.31
N GLU A 488 16.73 31.01 37.72
CA GLU A 488 16.08 32.24 38.16
C GLU A 488 14.79 32.01 38.98
N ALA A 489 14.45 30.75 39.31
CA ALA A 489 13.37 30.47 40.26
C ALA A 489 13.74 31.00 41.66
N PRO A 490 12.95 31.94 42.23
CA PRO A 490 13.33 32.64 43.45
C PRO A 490 13.39 31.68 44.65
N LYS A 491 14.52 31.70 45.36
CA LYS A 491 14.71 31.03 46.66
C LYS A 491 14.04 31.79 47.82
N ASP A 492 12.94 32.49 47.54
CA ASP A 492 12.21 33.27 48.54
C ASP A 492 10.89 32.55 48.88
N ALA A 493 11.04 31.44 49.60
CA ALA A 493 9.98 30.86 50.42
C ALA A 493 10.63 30.19 51.64
N LYS A 494 11.07 31.02 52.57
CA LYS A 494 11.20 30.69 54.00
C LYS A 494 10.62 31.83 54.81
#